data_AF-A0A848THR6-F1
#
_entry.id   AF-A0A848THR6-F1
#
_cell.length_a   1.000
_cell.length_b   1.000
_cell.length_c   1.000
_cell.angle_alpha   90.00
_cell.angle_beta   90.00
_cell.angle_gamma   90.00
#
_symmetry.space_group_name_H-M   'P 1'
#
loop_
_entity.id
_entity.type
_entity.pdbx_description
1 polymer ?
#
loop_
_entity_poly.entity_id
_entity_poly.type
_entity_poly.pdbx_seq_one_letter_code
_entity_poly.pdbx_strand_id
1 'polypeptide(L)'
;MIPPKPGARPRKVSLWQYWKMFRRDILSAQPEHLYRAKMAEFRTPFFRSFLVNEPDLVRQVLVERPDDFPKSSRVTRGLELLLGQSVFVTNGEVWKRQRRIIDPAFEGGRLRDQFPSILAAAEATADRLEPGEVDVEAVASHATADVIFRTLFSIPIDDHVAAETYDAFRRFQRAQPVATRSGLLPWLPVRHRPATRAAAARLRGTIEDLVAARQTAIAEGTAPDDLATRIL
;
A
#
# COMPACT_ATOMS: atom_id res chain seq x y z
N MET A 1 -17.74 -13.19 -15.67
CA MET A 1 -17.68 -11.72 -15.59
C MET A 1 -16.44 -11.26 -16.35
N ILE A 2 -16.55 -10.35 -17.32
CA ILE A 2 -15.38 -9.78 -18.01
C ILE A 2 -14.95 -8.56 -17.19
N PRO A 3 -13.69 -8.50 -16.70
CA PRO A 3 -13.21 -7.32 -15.96
C PRO A 3 -13.31 -6.06 -16.83
N PRO A 4 -13.72 -4.91 -16.27
CA PRO A 4 -13.82 -3.68 -17.04
C PRO A 4 -12.43 -3.29 -17.56
N LYS A 5 -12.28 -3.24 -18.89
CA LYS A 5 -11.07 -2.73 -19.55
C LYS A 5 -11.21 -1.22 -19.75
N PRO A 6 -10.35 -0.38 -19.16
CA PRO A 6 -10.38 1.05 -19.42
C PRO A 6 -10.17 1.34 -20.91
N GLY A 7 -10.90 2.31 -21.46
CA GLY A 7 -10.68 2.76 -22.83
C GLY A 7 -9.29 3.36 -22.98
N ALA A 8 -8.48 2.84 -23.89
CA ALA A 8 -7.15 3.39 -24.15
C ALA A 8 -7.25 4.79 -24.77
N ARG A 9 -6.33 5.71 -24.42
CA ARG A 9 -6.33 7.05 -25.02
C ARG A 9 -6.02 7.03 -26.53
N PRO A 10 -6.54 8.02 -27.29
CA PRO A 10 -6.12 8.27 -28.66
C PRO A 10 -4.61 8.56 -28.77
N ARG A 11 -4.02 8.25 -29.92
CA ARG A 11 -2.56 8.31 -30.17
C ARG A 11 -1.93 9.68 -29.97
N LYS A 12 -2.68 10.76 -30.25
CA LYS A 12 -2.23 12.15 -30.08
C LYS A 12 -3.20 12.86 -29.14
N VAL A 13 -2.69 13.28 -28.00
CA VAL A 13 -3.38 14.17 -27.05
C VAL A 13 -2.39 15.24 -26.62
N SER A 14 -2.87 16.44 -26.33
CA SER A 14 -1.99 17.51 -25.82
C SER A 14 -1.38 17.11 -24.48
N LEU A 15 -0.24 17.70 -24.11
CA LEU A 15 0.40 17.47 -22.80
C LEU A 15 -0.56 17.76 -21.64
N TRP A 16 -1.44 18.76 -21.79
CA TRP A 16 -2.45 19.12 -20.79
C TRP A 16 -3.56 18.06 -20.67
N GLN A 17 -4.07 17.56 -21.80
CA GLN A 17 -5.04 16.44 -21.77
C GLN A 17 -4.41 15.17 -21.22
N TYR A 18 -3.16 14.87 -21.57
CA TYR A 18 -2.42 13.76 -20.99
C TYR A 18 -2.30 13.89 -19.47
N TRP A 19 -1.94 15.08 -18.96
CA TRP A 19 -1.86 15.33 -17.53
C TRP A 19 -3.23 15.18 -16.83
N LYS A 20 -4.31 15.68 -17.44
CA LYS A 20 -5.68 15.52 -16.93
C LYS A 20 -6.13 14.04 -16.90
N MET A 21 -5.81 13.27 -17.94
CA MET A 21 -6.11 11.84 -18.02
C MET A 21 -5.30 11.04 -17.01
N PHE A 22 -3.98 11.27 -16.94
CA PHE A 22 -3.07 10.59 -16.02
C PHE A 22 -3.46 10.81 -14.55
N ARG A 23 -3.97 12.00 -14.21
CA ARG A 23 -4.47 12.29 -12.85
C ARG A 23 -5.76 11.56 -12.49
N ARG A 24 -6.54 11.14 -13.48
CA ARG A 24 -7.81 10.42 -13.27
C ARG A 24 -7.60 8.90 -13.32
N ASP A 25 -6.80 8.44 -14.28
CA ASP A 25 -6.51 7.02 -14.48
C ASP A 25 -5.18 6.86 -15.23
N ILE A 26 -4.21 6.22 -14.57
CA ILE A 26 -2.88 5.94 -15.12
C ILE A 26 -2.97 4.94 -16.27
N LEU A 27 -3.90 3.98 -16.19
CA LEU A 27 -4.11 2.95 -17.19
C LEU A 27 -4.70 3.60 -18.45
N SER A 28 -5.81 4.33 -18.35
CA SER A 28 -6.39 5.04 -19.52
C SER A 28 -5.44 6.07 -20.14
N ALA A 29 -4.46 6.59 -19.39
CA ALA A 29 -3.43 7.49 -19.93
C ALA A 29 -2.39 6.77 -20.81
N GLN A 30 -2.37 5.44 -20.88
CA GLN A 30 -1.48 4.71 -21.78
C GLN A 30 -2.09 4.57 -23.18
N PRO A 31 -1.34 4.85 -24.26
CA PRO A 31 -1.75 4.52 -25.62
C PRO A 31 -1.96 3.01 -25.78
N GLU A 32 -2.90 2.61 -26.63
CA GLU A 32 -3.24 1.20 -26.83
C GLU A 32 -2.03 0.30 -27.18
N HIS A 33 -1.12 0.79 -28.02
CA HIS A 33 0.05 0.02 -28.44
C HIS A 33 0.98 -0.37 -27.28
N LEU A 34 0.98 0.39 -26.17
CA LEU A 34 1.82 0.08 -25.02
C LEU A 34 1.33 -1.12 -24.22
N TYR A 35 0.06 -1.50 -24.33
CA TYR A 35 -0.45 -2.74 -23.75
C TYR A 35 0.02 -3.99 -24.48
N ARG A 36 0.56 -3.85 -25.70
CA ARG A 36 1.11 -4.94 -26.52
C ARG A 36 2.61 -4.84 -26.74
N ALA A 37 3.23 -3.72 -26.37
CA ALA A 37 4.67 -3.54 -26.48
C ALA A 37 5.40 -4.43 -25.48
N LYS A 38 6.52 -5.04 -25.87
CA LYS A 38 7.39 -5.79 -24.96
C LYS A 38 8.02 -4.88 -23.89
N MET A 39 8.50 -3.73 -24.33
CA MET A 39 9.05 -2.66 -23.50
C MET A 39 8.87 -1.33 -24.23
N ALA A 40 8.70 -0.25 -23.48
CA ALA A 40 8.68 1.11 -24.01
C ALA A 40 9.47 2.06 -23.12
N GLU A 41 10.29 2.90 -23.75
CA GLU A 41 11.00 3.97 -23.07
C GLU A 41 10.16 5.25 -23.08
N PHE A 42 10.06 5.88 -21.91
CA PHE A 42 9.54 7.22 -21.74
C PHE A 42 10.67 8.14 -21.30
N ARG A 43 10.98 9.11 -22.15
CA ARG A 43 12.03 10.09 -21.89
C ARG A 43 11.42 11.49 -21.80
N THR A 44 11.65 12.13 -20.66
CA THR A 44 11.37 13.56 -20.44
C THR A 44 12.68 14.25 -20.05
N PRO A 45 12.73 15.59 -20.06
CA PRO A 45 13.93 16.32 -19.60
C PRO A 45 14.32 16.02 -18.14
N PHE A 46 13.34 15.65 -17.30
CA PHE A 46 13.56 15.44 -15.87
C PHE A 46 13.74 13.96 -15.51
N PHE A 47 13.37 13.05 -16.41
CA PHE A 47 13.43 11.63 -16.13
C PHE A 47 13.33 10.70 -17.32
N ARG A 48 13.88 9.51 -17.09
CA ARG A 48 13.74 8.33 -17.94
C ARG A 48 13.00 7.26 -17.16
N SER A 49 12.01 6.63 -17.77
CA SER A 49 11.31 5.48 -17.20
C SER A 49 11.02 4.45 -18.29
N PHE A 50 10.90 3.19 -17.90
CA PHE A 50 10.59 2.09 -18.80
C PHE A 50 9.30 1.41 -18.37
N LEU A 51 8.41 1.18 -19.33
CA LEU A 51 7.31 0.22 -19.17
C LEU A 51 7.81 -1.12 -19.67
N VAL A 52 7.69 -2.15 -18.86
CA VAL A 52 8.17 -3.51 -19.18
C VAL A 52 6.99 -4.46 -19.05
N ASN A 53 6.64 -5.13 -20.15
CA ASN A 53 5.59 -6.15 -20.18
C ASN A 53 6.14 -7.55 -20.50
N GLU A 54 7.35 -7.65 -21.07
CA GLU A 54 8.00 -8.93 -21.35
C GLU A 54 8.30 -9.70 -20.05
N PRO A 55 7.73 -10.91 -19.84
CA PRO A 55 7.83 -11.63 -18.57
C PRO A 55 9.26 -11.86 -18.08
N ASP A 56 10.19 -12.19 -18.99
CA ASP A 56 11.59 -12.42 -18.63
C ASP A 56 12.25 -11.15 -18.07
N LEU A 57 11.93 -9.99 -18.65
CA LEU A 57 12.43 -8.71 -18.15
C LEU A 57 11.74 -8.32 -16.82
N VAL A 58 10.45 -8.61 -16.66
CA VAL A 58 9.74 -8.39 -15.39
C VAL A 58 10.37 -9.22 -14.29
N ARG A 59 10.66 -10.50 -14.56
CA ARG A 59 11.36 -11.41 -13.64
C ARG A 59 12.76 -10.90 -13.33
N GLN A 60 13.51 -10.46 -14.33
CA GLN A 60 14.85 -9.92 -14.14
C GLN A 60 14.83 -8.72 -13.18
N VAL A 61 13.89 -7.79 -13.36
CA VAL A 61 13.76 -6.57 -12.57
C VAL A 61 13.26 -6.85 -11.14
N LEU A 62 12.22 -7.68 -11.00
CA LEU A 62 11.52 -7.85 -9.72
C LEU A 62 12.08 -8.99 -8.86
N VAL A 63 12.78 -9.97 -9.44
CA VAL A 63 13.21 -11.19 -8.74
C VAL A 63 14.71 -11.41 -8.82
N GLU A 64 15.31 -11.34 -10.00
CA GLU A 64 16.70 -11.77 -10.19
C GLU A 64 17.71 -10.69 -9.79
N ARG A 65 17.37 -9.41 -9.99
CA ARG A 65 18.28 -8.28 -9.74
C ARG A 65 17.62 -7.15 -8.93
N PRO A 66 16.96 -7.43 -7.80
CA PRO A 66 16.17 -6.41 -7.08
C PRO A 66 17.02 -5.26 -6.54
N ASP A 67 18.30 -5.50 -6.22
CA ASP A 67 19.22 -4.46 -5.74
C ASP A 67 19.62 -3.47 -6.85
N ASP A 68 19.57 -3.88 -8.13
CA ASP A 68 19.85 -3.01 -9.28
C ASP A 68 18.64 -2.13 -9.65
N PHE A 69 17.45 -2.51 -9.20
CA PHE A 69 16.18 -1.83 -9.49
C PHE A 69 15.45 -1.44 -8.18
N PRO A 70 16.03 -0.52 -7.37
CA PRO A 70 15.43 -0.11 -6.12
C PRO A 70 14.07 0.56 -6.33
N LYS A 71 13.20 0.50 -5.32
CA LYS A 71 11.91 1.19 -5.33
C LYS A 71 12.13 2.67 -5.59
N SER A 72 11.40 3.21 -6.56
CA SER A 72 11.57 4.61 -6.99
C SER A 72 11.21 5.57 -5.86
N SER A 73 12.15 6.48 -5.54
CA SER A 73 11.92 7.57 -4.58
C SER A 73 10.70 8.43 -4.92
N ARG A 74 10.28 8.47 -6.19
CA ARG A 74 9.09 9.22 -6.62
C ARG A 74 7.80 8.60 -6.15
N VAL A 75 7.77 7.28 -6.07
CA VAL A 75 6.62 6.51 -5.60
C VAL A 75 6.64 6.48 -4.07
N THR A 76 7.81 6.23 -3.48
CA THR A 76 7.94 6.03 -2.03
C THR A 76 7.83 7.33 -1.23
N ARG A 77 8.33 8.47 -1.74
CA ARG A 77 8.33 9.76 -1.02
C ARG A 77 6.93 10.29 -0.72
N GLY A 78 5.95 9.93 -1.56
CA GLY A 78 4.55 10.25 -1.29
C GLY A 78 3.98 9.53 -0.08
N LEU A 79 4.53 8.35 0.26
CA LEU A 79 4.08 7.44 1.31
C LEU A 79 4.88 7.56 2.61
N GLU A 80 6.08 8.14 2.56
CA GLU A 80 6.98 8.33 3.72
C GLU A 80 6.30 9.00 4.91
N LEU A 81 5.42 9.98 4.68
CA LEU A 81 4.69 10.63 5.79
C LEU A 81 3.86 9.64 6.60
N LEU A 82 3.22 8.69 5.94
CA LEU A 82 2.35 7.71 6.58
C LEU A 82 3.15 6.51 7.09
N LEU A 83 3.98 5.94 6.22
CA LEU A 83 4.64 4.66 6.45
C LEU A 83 6.02 4.79 7.10
N GLY A 84 6.58 6.00 7.20
CA GLY A 84 7.94 6.23 7.67
C GLY A 84 8.96 5.36 6.92
N GLN A 85 9.93 4.83 7.65
CA GLN A 85 10.88 3.83 7.15
C GLN A 85 10.28 2.43 7.23
N SER A 86 9.23 2.13 6.47
CA SER A 86 8.67 0.77 6.38
C SER A 86 9.33 -0.06 5.28
N VAL A 87 9.15 -1.39 5.33
CA VAL A 87 9.57 -2.34 4.28
C VAL A 87 9.02 -2.00 2.89
N PHE A 88 7.91 -1.25 2.82
CA PHE A 88 7.31 -0.79 1.57
C PHE A 88 8.08 0.37 0.92
N VAL A 89 8.76 1.18 1.72
CA VAL A 89 9.38 2.45 1.31
C VAL A 89 10.90 2.34 1.25
N THR A 90 11.51 1.51 2.11
CA THR A 90 12.95 1.36 2.22
C THR A 90 13.55 0.47 1.11
N ASN A 91 14.85 0.65 0.88
CA ASN A 91 15.70 -0.11 -0.04
C ASN A 91 16.99 -0.55 0.68
N GLY A 92 17.81 -1.39 0.03
CA GLY A 92 19.15 -1.76 0.49
C GLY A 92 19.16 -2.43 1.86
N GLU A 93 20.19 -2.16 2.67
CA GLU A 93 20.40 -2.83 3.96
C GLU A 93 19.28 -2.59 4.98
N VAL A 94 18.65 -1.42 4.98
CA VAL A 94 17.50 -1.14 5.85
C VAL A 94 16.34 -2.08 5.52
N TRP A 95 16.02 -2.20 4.23
CA TRP A 95 14.97 -3.11 3.76
C TRP A 95 15.31 -4.58 4.06
N LYS A 96 16.55 -5.01 3.78
CA LYS A 96 17.02 -6.38 4.07
C LYS A 96 16.92 -6.70 5.56
N ARG A 97 17.32 -5.77 6.44
CA ARG A 97 17.20 -5.92 7.90
C ARG A 97 15.74 -6.07 8.32
N GLN A 98 14.82 -5.27 7.78
CA GLN A 98 13.40 -5.35 8.09
C GLN A 98 12.78 -6.68 7.66
N ARG A 99 13.13 -7.17 6.45
CA ARG A 99 12.68 -8.48 5.97
C ARG A 99 13.20 -9.64 6.84
N ARG A 100 14.46 -9.58 7.29
CA ARG A 100 15.00 -10.60 8.23
C ARG A 100 14.22 -10.68 9.56
N ILE A 101 13.61 -9.59 10.00
CA ILE A 101 12.79 -9.54 11.23
C ILE A 101 11.37 -10.06 10.94
N ILE A 102 10.78 -9.63 9.81
CA ILE A 102 9.37 -9.85 9.51
C ILE A 102 9.12 -11.24 8.90
N ASP A 103 9.94 -11.68 7.95
CA ASP A 103 9.70 -12.86 7.12
C ASP A 103 9.47 -14.15 7.93
N PRO A 104 10.22 -14.44 9.02
CA PRO A 104 10.02 -15.64 9.82
C PRO A 104 8.61 -15.77 10.42
N ALA A 105 7.91 -14.64 10.65
CA ALA A 105 6.55 -14.65 11.17
C ALA A 105 5.54 -15.20 10.14
N PHE A 106 5.86 -15.15 8.85
CA PHE A 106 5.00 -15.56 7.73
C PHE A 106 5.40 -16.89 7.07
N GLU A 107 6.55 -17.46 7.44
CA GLU A 107 7.10 -18.69 6.84
C GLU A 107 6.62 -19.97 7.55
N GLY A 108 6.93 -21.14 6.96
CA GLY A 108 6.85 -22.43 7.65
C GLY A 108 5.44 -22.91 8.03
N GLY A 109 4.40 -22.44 7.34
CA GLY A 109 3.01 -22.82 7.63
C GLY A 109 2.35 -22.00 8.75
N ARG A 110 3.08 -21.05 9.36
CA ARG A 110 2.59 -20.15 10.42
C ARG A 110 1.43 -19.27 10.00
N LEU A 111 1.30 -19.02 8.69
CA LEU A 111 0.12 -18.36 8.13
C LEU A 111 -1.17 -19.14 8.43
N ARG A 112 -1.10 -20.47 8.58
CA ARG A 112 -2.26 -21.30 8.93
C ARG A 112 -2.75 -21.04 10.35
N ASP A 113 -1.85 -20.69 11.28
CA ASP A 113 -2.19 -20.32 12.66
C ASP A 113 -3.12 -19.09 12.69
N GLN A 114 -3.04 -18.23 11.68
CA GLN A 114 -3.83 -17.01 11.54
C GLN A 114 -5.18 -17.22 10.86
N PHE A 115 -5.42 -18.41 10.28
CA PHE A 115 -6.65 -18.69 9.54
C PHE A 115 -7.92 -18.52 10.40
N PRO A 116 -7.99 -18.96 11.67
CA PRO A 116 -9.15 -18.71 12.52
C PRO A 116 -9.46 -17.21 12.69
N SER A 117 -8.43 -16.38 12.87
CA SER A 117 -8.59 -14.92 12.98
C SER A 117 -9.11 -14.29 11.68
N ILE A 118 -8.64 -14.77 10.53
CA ILE A 118 -9.11 -14.34 9.21
C ILE A 118 -10.56 -14.74 9.00
N LEU A 119 -10.92 -15.99 9.35
CA LEU A 119 -12.28 -16.51 9.24
C LEU A 119 -13.24 -15.69 10.12
N ALA A 120 -12.87 -15.42 11.37
CA ALA A 120 -13.70 -14.64 12.28
C ALA A 120 -13.93 -13.19 11.80
N ALA A 121 -12.95 -12.57 11.15
CA ALA A 121 -13.14 -11.26 10.50
C ALA A 121 -14.08 -11.33 9.28
N ALA A 122 -13.99 -12.41 8.50
CA ALA A 122 -14.87 -12.65 7.36
C ALA A 122 -16.32 -12.89 7.80
N GLU A 123 -16.54 -13.71 8.83
CA GLU A 123 -17.85 -13.94 9.44
C GLU A 123 -18.43 -12.64 10.00
N ALA A 124 -17.66 -11.89 10.78
CA ALA A 124 -18.11 -10.58 11.29
C ALA A 124 -18.42 -9.58 10.17
N THR A 125 -17.73 -9.67 9.02
CA THR A 125 -18.05 -8.85 7.84
C THR A 125 -19.35 -9.30 7.21
N ALA A 126 -19.58 -10.61 7.07
CA ALA A 126 -20.82 -11.15 6.56
C ALA A 126 -22.02 -10.79 7.44
N ASP A 127 -21.85 -10.84 8.77
CA ASP A 127 -22.90 -10.48 9.73
C ASP A 127 -23.29 -9.00 9.68
N ARG A 128 -22.35 -8.11 9.31
CA ARG A 128 -22.61 -6.67 9.13
C ARG A 128 -23.24 -6.32 7.78
N LEU A 129 -23.23 -7.24 6.81
CA LEU A 129 -23.71 -6.96 5.46
C LEU A 129 -25.23 -7.05 5.41
N GLU A 130 -25.86 -5.89 5.20
CA GLU A 130 -27.30 -5.81 4.95
C GLU A 130 -27.62 -6.12 3.48
N PRO A 131 -28.79 -6.72 3.18
CA PRO A 131 -29.25 -6.89 1.81
C PRO A 131 -29.39 -5.54 1.08
N GLY A 132 -28.80 -5.42 -0.11
CA GLY A 132 -28.93 -4.24 -0.96
C GLY A 132 -27.63 -3.83 -1.66
N GLU A 133 -27.64 -2.64 -2.24
CA GLU A 133 -26.43 -2.03 -2.80
C GLU A 133 -25.59 -1.41 -1.67
N VAL A 134 -24.31 -1.78 -1.62
CA VAL A 134 -23.35 -1.29 -0.62
C VAL A 134 -22.10 -0.72 -1.28
N ASP A 135 -21.44 0.22 -0.60
CA ASP A 135 -20.11 0.68 -0.99
C ASP A 135 -19.06 -0.39 -0.64
N VAL A 136 -18.67 -1.18 -1.65
CA VAL A 136 -17.68 -2.25 -1.48
C VAL A 136 -16.31 -1.75 -1.03
N GLU A 137 -15.95 -0.49 -1.34
CA GLU A 137 -14.66 0.08 -0.92
C GLU A 137 -14.61 0.20 0.61
N ALA A 138 -15.71 0.68 1.22
CA ALA A 138 -15.84 0.82 2.67
C ALA A 138 -15.87 -0.55 3.36
N VAL A 139 -16.72 -1.47 2.88
CA VAL A 139 -16.84 -2.83 3.45
C VAL A 139 -15.52 -3.58 3.39
N ALA A 140 -14.87 -3.63 2.22
CA ALA A 140 -13.63 -4.36 2.05
C ALA A 140 -12.47 -3.76 2.84
N SER A 141 -12.45 -2.43 3.00
CA SER A 141 -11.43 -1.76 3.81
C SER A 141 -11.59 -2.05 5.29
N HIS A 142 -12.82 -2.03 5.81
CA HIS A 142 -13.10 -2.42 7.19
C HIS A 142 -12.72 -3.88 7.41
N ALA A 143 -13.18 -4.80 6.57
CA ALA A 143 -12.85 -6.22 6.65
C ALA A 143 -11.33 -6.48 6.66
N THR A 144 -10.59 -5.79 5.79
CA THR A 144 -9.12 -5.89 5.75
C THR A 144 -8.48 -5.37 7.03
N ALA A 145 -8.98 -4.27 7.58
CA ALA A 145 -8.49 -3.74 8.84
C ALA A 145 -8.79 -4.69 10.02
N ASP A 146 -9.96 -5.30 10.06
CA ASP A 146 -10.32 -6.30 11.08
C ASP A 146 -9.38 -7.53 11.01
N VAL A 147 -9.10 -8.03 9.80
CA VAL A 147 -8.11 -9.09 9.60
C VAL A 147 -6.73 -8.69 10.15
N ILE A 148 -6.25 -7.48 9.85
CA ILE A 148 -4.96 -6.99 10.33
C ILE A 148 -4.93 -6.93 11.86
N PHE A 149 -5.96 -6.37 12.50
CA PHE A 149 -6.01 -6.24 13.95
C PHE A 149 -6.08 -7.60 14.65
N ARG A 150 -6.89 -8.54 14.16
CA ARG A 150 -7.01 -9.87 14.76
C ARG A 150 -5.75 -10.71 14.59
N THR A 151 -5.06 -10.58 13.48
CA THR A 151 -3.86 -11.39 13.18
C THR A 151 -2.58 -10.81 13.78
N LEU A 152 -2.44 -9.47 13.81
CA LEU A 152 -1.28 -8.82 14.43
C LEU A 152 -1.42 -8.70 15.93
N PHE A 153 -2.59 -8.30 16.43
CA PHE A 153 -2.75 -7.85 17.81
C PHE A 153 -3.75 -8.68 18.63
N SER A 154 -4.34 -9.73 18.05
CA SER A 154 -5.32 -10.61 18.71
C SER A 154 -6.54 -9.87 19.25
N ILE A 155 -6.90 -8.73 18.65
CA ILE A 155 -8.07 -7.94 19.02
C ILE A 155 -8.95 -7.69 17.81
N PRO A 156 -10.29 -7.69 17.94
CA PRO A 156 -11.15 -7.19 16.87
C PRO A 156 -10.92 -5.69 16.69
N ILE A 157 -11.10 -5.21 15.47
CA ILE A 157 -11.08 -3.75 15.25
C ILE A 157 -12.39 -3.14 15.75
N ASP A 158 -12.28 -2.04 16.49
CA ASP A 158 -13.44 -1.21 16.82
C ASP A 158 -13.92 -0.45 15.57
N ASP A 159 -15.24 -0.32 15.39
CA ASP A 159 -15.83 0.31 14.20
C ASP A 159 -15.38 1.76 14.03
N HIS A 160 -15.16 2.51 15.11
CA HIS A 160 -14.65 3.88 15.06
C HIS A 160 -13.20 3.89 14.57
N VAL A 161 -12.35 3.00 15.09
CA VAL A 161 -10.94 2.87 14.68
C VAL A 161 -10.83 2.42 13.22
N ALA A 162 -11.71 1.52 12.78
CA ALA A 162 -11.79 1.08 11.39
C ALA A 162 -12.17 2.22 10.46
N ALA A 163 -13.23 2.97 10.80
CA ALA A 163 -13.67 4.13 10.04
C ALA A 163 -12.59 5.22 9.98
N GLU A 164 -11.94 5.53 11.10
CA GLU A 164 -10.84 6.50 11.16
C GLU A 164 -9.66 6.08 10.28
N THR A 165 -9.27 4.80 10.34
CA THR A 165 -8.17 4.25 9.53
C THR A 165 -8.50 4.33 8.04
N TYR A 166 -9.71 3.94 7.66
CA TYR A 166 -10.20 4.03 6.28
C TYR A 166 -10.20 5.48 5.78
N ASP A 167 -10.76 6.41 6.56
CA ASP A 167 -10.83 7.82 6.20
C ASP A 167 -9.44 8.45 6.07
N ALA A 168 -8.53 8.16 7.00
CA ALA A 168 -7.16 8.62 6.94
C ALA A 168 -6.47 8.12 5.66
N PHE A 169 -6.64 6.85 5.32
CA PHE A 169 -6.06 6.24 4.12
C PHE A 169 -6.65 6.83 2.84
N ARG A 170 -7.98 6.97 2.72
CA ARG A 170 -8.62 7.63 1.57
C ARG A 170 -8.14 9.07 1.40
N ARG A 171 -8.08 9.84 2.49
CA ARG A 171 -7.59 11.22 2.47
C ARG A 171 -6.14 11.27 1.99
N PHE A 172 -5.32 10.33 2.42
CA PHE A 172 -3.94 10.20 1.98
C PHE A 172 -3.83 9.90 0.48
N GLN A 173 -4.55 8.89 -0.01
CA GLN A 173 -4.57 8.52 -1.43
C GLN A 173 -5.05 9.68 -2.31
N ARG A 174 -6.13 10.36 -1.92
CA ARG A 174 -6.66 11.53 -2.66
C ARG A 174 -5.68 12.71 -2.67
N ALA A 175 -4.89 12.87 -1.61
CA ALA A 175 -3.90 13.94 -1.48
C ALA A 175 -2.60 13.66 -2.25
N GLN A 176 -2.34 12.40 -2.63
CA GLN A 176 -1.08 11.93 -3.23
C GLN A 176 -1.33 11.21 -4.58
N PRO A 177 -1.87 11.89 -5.61
CA PRO A 177 -1.95 11.28 -6.93
C PRO A 177 -0.54 10.94 -7.44
N VAL A 178 -0.39 9.81 -8.13
CA VAL A 178 0.91 9.30 -8.64
C VAL A 178 1.67 10.34 -9.49
N ALA A 179 0.99 11.36 -10.05
CA ALA A 179 1.58 12.56 -10.64
C ALA A 179 1.49 13.80 -9.72
N THR A 180 2.13 13.78 -8.56
CA THR A 180 2.40 15.01 -7.80
C THR A 180 3.53 15.81 -8.48
N ARG A 181 3.52 17.13 -8.29
CA ARG A 181 4.60 18.01 -8.81
C ARG A 181 5.99 17.60 -8.28
N SER A 182 6.04 17.13 -7.04
CA SER A 182 7.25 16.57 -6.40
C SER A 182 7.68 15.22 -6.98
N GLY A 183 6.75 14.43 -7.52
CA GLY A 183 7.09 13.21 -8.26
C GLY A 183 7.77 13.49 -9.61
N LEU A 184 7.45 14.64 -10.25
CA LEU A 184 8.06 15.08 -11.51
C LEU A 184 9.38 15.86 -11.30
N LEU A 185 9.45 16.65 -10.23
CA LEU A 185 10.59 17.52 -9.92
C LEU A 185 11.17 17.09 -8.56
N PRO A 186 12.15 16.18 -8.53
CA PRO A 186 12.62 15.54 -7.30
C PRO A 186 13.30 16.50 -6.31
N TRP A 187 13.70 17.69 -6.75
CA TRP A 187 14.25 18.75 -5.90
C TRP A 187 13.18 19.58 -5.17
N LEU A 188 11.91 19.46 -5.55
CA LEU A 188 10.84 20.17 -4.85
C LEU A 188 10.46 19.41 -3.56
N PRO A 189 10.29 20.13 -2.43
CA PRO A 189 9.85 19.50 -1.19
C PRO A 189 8.41 18.98 -1.32
N VAL A 190 8.13 17.81 -0.75
CA VAL A 190 6.76 17.31 -0.63
C VAL A 190 6.06 18.11 0.47
N ARG A 191 5.05 18.91 0.07
CA ARG A 191 4.23 19.68 1.02
C ARG A 191 2.90 18.98 1.23
N HIS A 192 2.76 18.34 2.39
CA HIS A 192 1.48 17.77 2.83
C HIS A 192 0.59 18.86 3.45
N ARG A 193 -0.73 18.74 3.30
CA ARG A 193 -1.67 19.61 3.99
C ARG A 193 -1.63 19.32 5.51
N PRO A 194 -1.89 20.30 6.39
CA PRO A 194 -1.93 20.08 7.84
C PRO A 194 -2.85 18.92 8.24
N ALA A 195 -4.05 18.83 7.65
CA ALA A 195 -4.98 17.74 7.90
C ALA A 195 -4.42 16.35 7.52
N THR A 196 -3.63 16.24 6.44
CA THR A 196 -2.97 14.99 6.05
C THR A 196 -1.88 14.59 7.05
N ARG A 197 -1.12 15.57 7.57
CA ARG A 197 -0.13 15.31 8.62
C ARG A 197 -0.79 14.87 9.92
N ALA A 198 -1.87 15.53 10.32
CA ALA A 198 -2.63 15.17 11.52
C ALA A 198 -3.19 13.74 11.43
N ALA A 199 -3.79 13.37 10.29
CA ALA A 199 -4.30 12.02 10.07
C ALA A 199 -3.19 10.95 10.11
N ALA A 200 -2.04 11.22 9.47
CA ALA A 200 -0.90 10.32 9.51
C ALA A 200 -0.33 10.16 10.93
N ALA A 201 -0.19 11.27 11.67
CA ALA A 201 0.28 11.26 13.06
C ALA A 201 -0.68 10.47 13.98
N ARG A 202 -1.99 10.65 13.81
CA ARG A 202 -3.02 9.91 14.56
C ARG A 202 -2.92 8.41 14.33
N LEU A 203 -2.88 7.98 13.06
CA LEU A 203 -2.77 6.54 12.73
C LEU A 203 -1.48 5.93 13.28
N ARG A 204 -0.35 6.65 13.16
CA ARG A 204 0.92 6.20 13.73
C ARG A 204 0.84 6.07 15.24
N GLY A 205 0.25 7.05 15.93
CA GLY A 205 0.03 7.00 17.38
C GLY A 205 -0.78 5.76 17.79
N THR A 206 -1.88 5.46 17.09
CA THR A 206 -2.67 4.25 17.37
C THR A 206 -1.86 2.96 17.24
N ILE A 207 -1.02 2.84 16.21
CA ILE A 207 -0.14 1.67 16.06
C ILE A 207 0.97 1.66 17.12
N GLU A 208 1.53 2.83 17.46
CA GLU A 208 2.54 2.96 18.52
C GLU A 208 1.98 2.53 19.88
N ASP A 209 0.73 2.89 20.21
CA ASP A 209 0.05 2.47 21.44
C ASP A 209 -0.15 0.94 21.48
N LEU A 210 -0.57 0.32 20.36
CA LEU A 210 -0.74 -1.13 20.27
C LEU A 210 0.59 -1.88 20.40
N VAL A 211 1.65 -1.35 19.78
CA VAL A 211 3.01 -1.92 19.90
C VAL A 211 3.53 -1.78 21.32
N ALA A 212 3.35 -0.62 21.97
CA ALA A 212 3.77 -0.40 23.34
C ALA A 212 3.06 -1.35 24.31
N ALA A 213 1.73 -1.48 24.18
CA ALA A 213 0.95 -2.44 24.96
C ALA A 213 1.45 -3.88 24.76
N ARG A 214 1.82 -4.23 23.52
CA ARG A 214 2.39 -5.54 23.22
C ARG A 214 3.74 -5.76 23.86
N GLN A 215 4.64 -4.78 23.79
CA GLN A 215 5.96 -4.87 24.43
C GLN A 215 5.85 -5.05 25.95
N THR A 216 4.90 -4.37 26.59
CA THR A 216 4.59 -4.57 28.01
C THR A 216 4.14 -6.01 28.29
N ALA A 217 3.18 -6.54 27.52
CA ALA A 217 2.71 -7.91 27.69
C ALA A 217 3.82 -8.97 27.48
N ILE A 218 4.77 -8.71 26.56
CA ILE A 218 5.94 -9.58 26.34
C ILE A 218 6.84 -9.56 27.58
N ALA A 219 7.14 -8.36 28.10
CA ALA A 219 7.99 -8.20 29.28
C ALA A 219 7.38 -8.85 30.54
N GLU A 220 6.06 -8.85 30.65
CA GLU A 220 5.31 -9.49 31.74
C GLU A 220 5.09 -11.00 31.55
N GLY A 221 5.40 -11.55 30.36
CA GLY A 221 5.16 -12.96 30.04
C GLY A 221 3.68 -13.30 29.81
N THR A 222 2.84 -12.29 29.53
CA THR A 222 1.38 -12.42 29.33
C THR A 222 0.96 -12.26 27.87
N ALA A 223 1.89 -11.99 26.96
CA ALA A 223 1.59 -11.79 25.53
C ALA A 223 1.04 -13.06 24.85
N PRO A 224 -0.05 -12.99 24.07
CA PRO A 224 -0.49 -14.09 23.24
C PRO A 224 0.48 -14.35 22.08
N ASP A 225 0.54 -15.59 21.59
CA ASP A 225 1.39 -15.98 20.46
C ASP A 225 0.80 -15.54 19.11
N ASP A 226 0.85 -14.24 18.84
CA ASP A 226 0.43 -13.64 17.57
C ASP A 226 1.60 -13.03 16.77
N LEU A 227 1.28 -12.48 15.59
CA LEU A 227 2.30 -11.94 14.70
C LEU A 227 3.06 -10.76 15.30
N ALA A 228 2.41 -9.87 16.07
CA ALA A 228 3.14 -8.77 16.71
C ALA A 228 4.15 -9.29 17.74
N THR A 229 3.79 -10.30 18.53
CA THR A 229 4.68 -10.94 19.50
C THR A 229 5.89 -11.59 18.85
N ARG A 230 5.71 -12.16 17.66
CA ARG A 230 6.80 -12.82 16.92
C ARG A 230 7.76 -11.82 16.25
N ILE A 231 7.29 -10.61 15.96
CA ILE A 231 8.07 -9.56 15.28
C ILE A 231 8.87 -8.71 16.28
N LEU A 232 8.33 -8.49 17.49
CA LEU A 232 8.89 -7.64 18.54
C LEU A 232 9.88 -8.39 19.44
#